data_AF-A0A355T7X9-F1
#
_entry.id   AF-A0A355T7X9-F1
#
_cell.length_a   1.000
_cell.length_b   1.000
_cell.length_c   1.000
_cell.angle_alpha   90.00
_cell.angle_beta   90.00
_cell.angle_gamma   90.00
#
_symmetry.space_group_name_H-M   'P 1'
#
loop_
_entity.id
_entity.type
_entity.pdbx_description
1 polymer ?
#
loop_
_entity_poly.entity_id
_entity_poly.type
_entity_poly.pdbx_seq_one_letter_code
_entity_poly.pdbx_strand_id
1 'polypeptide(L)' 'MILGIGSDLIDIRRIETTLKRHGQRFVARVFTSEEKAKAERKPSPAAVYAKRFAAKEAC' A
#
# COMPACT_ATOMS: atom_id res chain seq x y z
N MET A 1 9.99 21.51 16.89
CA MET A 1 8.57 21.40 17.31
C MET A 1 7.93 20.30 16.48
N ILE A 2 7.31 19.29 17.08
CA ILE A 2 6.57 18.24 16.35
C ILE A 2 5.23 18.85 15.90
N LEU A 3 4.90 18.75 14.60
CA LEU A 3 3.65 19.28 14.04
C LEU A 3 2.48 18.30 14.17
N GLY A 4 2.76 17.00 14.15
CA GLY A 4 1.79 15.93 14.28
C GLY A 4 2.48 14.56 14.33
N ILE A 5 1.75 13.56 14.79
CA ILE A 5 2.16 12.16 14.78
C ILE A 5 1.00 11.32 14.23
N GLY A 6 1.32 10.29 13.46
CA GLY A 6 0.36 9.31 13.01
C GLY A 6 0.98 7.91 13.00
N SER A 7 0.12 6.92 13.14
CA SER A 7 0.49 5.51 13.18
C SER A 7 -0.63 4.71 12.56
N ASP A 8 -0.27 3.71 11.75
CA ASP A 8 -1.22 2.77 11.19
C ASP A 8 -0.63 1.35 11.19
N LEU A 9 -1.52 0.36 11.33
CA LEU A 9 -1.19 -1.06 11.26
C LEU A 9 -2.07 -1.72 10.22
N ILE A 10 -1.44 -2.42 9.28
CA ILE A 10 -2.12 -3.05 8.16
C ILE A 10 -1.76 -4.53 8.06
N ASP A 11 -2.79 -5.36 7.87
CA ASP A 11 -2.62 -6.78 7.56
C ASP A 11 -2.40 -6.95 6.05
N ILE A 12 -1.32 -7.64 5.68
CA ILE A 12 -0.99 -7.95 4.28
C ILE A 12 -2.14 -8.72 3.61
N ARG A 13 -2.81 -9.64 4.33
CA ARG A 13 -3.94 -10.45 3.82
C ARG A 13 -5.14 -9.60 3.43
N ARG A 14 -5.36 -8.48 4.12
CA ARG A 14 -6.40 -7.50 3.77
C ARG A 14 -6.08 -6.82 2.44
N ILE A 15 -4.82 -6.48 2.21
CA ILE A 15 -4.37 -5.90 0.95
C ILE A 15 -4.44 -6.93 -0.19
N GLU A 16 -4.07 -8.19 0.05
CA GLU A 16 -4.25 -9.26 -0.93
C GLU A 16 -5.72 -9.41 -1.34
N THR A 17 -6.63 -9.43 -0.37
CA THR A 17 -8.07 -9.52 -0.63
C THR A 17 -8.57 -8.30 -1.42
N THR A 18 -8.07 -7.11 -1.10
CA THR A 18 -8.42 -5.87 -1.79
C THR A 18 -7.92 -5.88 -3.24
N LEU A 19 -6.68 -6.33 -3.47
CA LEU A 19 -6.11 -6.50 -4.80
C LEU A 19 -6.89 -7.53 -5.61
N LYS A 20 -7.31 -8.64 -5.01
CA LYS A 20 -8.17 -9.64 -5.68
C LYS A 20 -9.55 -9.06 -6.05
N ARG A 21 -10.14 -8.24 -5.17
CA ARG A 21 -11.49 -7.69 -5.36
C ARG A 21 -11.53 -6.53 -6.37
N HIS A 22 -10.53 -5.67 -6.36
CA HIS A 22 -10.55 -4.39 -7.10
C HIS A 22 -9.47 -4.28 -8.18
N GLY A 23 -8.48 -5.18 -8.17
CA GLY A 23 -7.41 -5.25 -9.18
C GLY A 23 -6.71 -3.91 -9.38
N GLN A 24 -6.49 -3.57 -10.65
CA GLN A 24 -5.79 -2.33 -11.02
C GLN A 24 -6.51 -1.05 -10.58
N ARG A 25 -7.83 -1.04 -10.40
CA ARG A 25 -8.56 0.17 -10.00
C ARG A 25 -8.10 0.67 -8.64
N PHE A 26 -7.89 -0.24 -7.68
CA PHE A 26 -7.36 0.11 -6.36
C PHE A 26 -5.93 0.63 -6.48
N VAL A 27 -5.09 -0.10 -7.22
CA VAL A 27 -3.67 0.25 -7.34
C VAL A 27 -3.48 1.61 -8.02
N ALA A 28 -4.26 1.88 -9.07
CA ALA A 28 -4.24 3.13 -9.82
C ALA A 28 -4.63 4.34 -8.97
N ARG A 29 -5.57 4.16 -8.04
CA ARG A 29 -6.09 5.23 -7.18
C ARG A 29 -5.14 5.60 -6.04
N VAL A 30 -4.42 4.63 -5.47
CA VAL A 30 -3.68 4.82 -4.21
C VAL A 30 -2.17 4.98 -4.41
N PHE A 31 -1.61 4.36 -5.45
CA PHE A 31 -0.16 4.29 -5.64
C PHE A 31 0.30 5.06 -6.88
N THR A 32 1.49 5.65 -6.79
CA THR A 32 2.18 6.26 -7.92
C THR A 32 2.72 5.20 -8.88
N SER A 33 3.14 5.62 -10.08
CA SER A 33 3.80 4.73 -11.05
C SER A 33 5.07 4.08 -10.49
N GLU A 34 5.88 4.84 -9.76
CA GLU A 34 7.11 4.34 -9.13
C GLU A 34 6.83 3.30 -8.03
N GLU A 35 5.80 3.54 -7.22
CA GLU A 35 5.38 2.60 -6.18
C GLU A 35 4.91 1.27 -6.77
N LYS A 36 4.14 1.33 -7.87
CA LYS A 36 3.69 0.15 -8.62
C LYS A 36 4.87 -0.63 -9.18
N ALA A 37 5.76 0.05 -9.89
CA ALA A 37 6.96 -0.57 -10.47
C ALA A 37 7.84 -1.22 -9.39
N LYS A 38 7.95 -0.61 -8.20
CA LYS A 38 8.69 -1.18 -7.07
C LYS A 38 8.00 -2.43 -6.50
N ALA A 39 6.69 -2.43 -6.37
CA ALA A 39 5.93 -3.57 -5.85
C ALA A 39 5.98 -4.76 -6.82
N GLU A 40 5.79 -4.51 -8.11
CA GLU A 40 5.74 -5.55 -9.15
C GLU A 40 7.09 -6.25 -9.39
N ARG A 41 8.21 -5.61 -9.01
CA ARG A 41 9.55 -6.23 -9.04
C ARG A 41 9.83 -7.18 -7.86
N LYS A 42 8.90 -7.35 -6.92
CA LYS A 42 9.11 -8.16 -5.72
C LYS A 42 8.29 -9.46 -5.78
N PRO A 43 8.80 -10.56 -5.19
CA PRO A 43 8.05 -11.82 -5.12
C PRO A 43 6.70 -11.72 -4.40
N SER A 44 6.57 -10.79 -3.45
CA SER A 44 5.30 -10.47 -2.79
C SER A 44 4.95 -8.99 -2.97
N PRO A 45 4.28 -8.63 -4.08
CA PRO A 45 3.85 -7.26 -4.31
C PRO A 45 2.86 -6.77 -3.23
N ALA A 46 2.01 -7.65 -2.73
CA ALA A 46 1.01 -7.31 -1.70
C ALA A 46 1.66 -6.80 -0.40
N ALA A 47 2.78 -7.37 0.03
CA ALA A 47 3.51 -6.88 1.20
C ALA A 47 4.08 -5.47 0.98
N VAL A 48 4.56 -5.16 -0.23
CA VAL A 48 5.04 -3.83 -0.58
C VAL A 48 3.90 -2.83 -0.61
N TYR A 49 2.77 -3.19 -1.23
CA TYR A 49 1.58 -2.35 -1.26
C TYR A 49 1.03 -2.11 0.14
N ALA A 50 1.00 -3.12 1.01
CA ALA A 50 0.57 -2.98 2.40
C ALA A 50 1.44 -1.98 3.16
N LYS A 51 2.77 -2.14 3.13
CA LYS A 51 3.69 -1.19 3.76
C LYS A 51 3.47 0.24 3.29
N ARG A 52 3.23 0.45 1.99
CA ARG A 52 2.97 1.78 1.43
C ARG A 52 1.60 2.33 1.81
N PHE A 53 0.60 1.46 1.90
CA PHE A 53 -0.75 1.83 2.33
C PHE A 53 -0.73 2.36 3.78
N ALA A 54 -0.15 1.60 4.72
CA ALA A 54 -0.04 2.04 6.11
C ALA A 54 0.75 3.34 6.25
N ALA A 55 1.83 3.50 5.48
CA ALA A 55 2.58 4.74 5.49
C ALA A 55 1.68 5.93 5.12
N LYS A 56 0.85 5.83 4.07
CA LYS A 56 -0.03 6.92 3.62
C LYS A 56 -1.14 7.23 4.62
N GLU A 57 -1.71 6.22 5.30
CA GLU A 57 -2.75 6.42 6.31
C GLU A 57 -2.21 7.05 7.62
N ALA A 58 -0.92 6.84 7.91
CA ALA A 58 -0.26 7.40 9.10
C ALA A 58 0.29 8.83 8.91
N CYS A 59 0.24 9.38 7.69
CA CYS A 59 0.80 10.70 7.35
C CYS A 59 -0.10 11.87 7.77
#